data_AF-A0A6C0HVB5-F1
#
_entry.id   AF-A0A6C0HVB5-F1
#
_cell.length_a   1.000
_cell.length_b   1.000
_cell.length_c   1.000
_cell.angle_alpha   90.00
_cell.angle_beta   90.00
_cell.angle_gamma   90.00
#
_symmetry.space_group_name_H-M   'P 1'
#
loop_
_entity.id
_entity.type
_entity.pdbx_description
1 polymer ?
#
loop_
_entity_poly.entity_id
_entity_poly.type
_entity_poly.pdbx_seq_one_letter_code
_entity_poly.pdbx_strand_id
1 'polypeptide(L)'
;MNSNKIITGEKIQNIAEVYLGDSSDFSYNPYIASQPHKHQSLETLSESYSNPRYVFCYTHRLESLARNIHRFQNPFVLITHNSDENITWKEATKTLLSSPHLLMWYSQNVGIQHEKLRLLPIGMANRQWTHGDIDFFDDFVPPVQKTKHIYFHFNVHTNMSKRRICYDQLYNKINTSPPMSPPDYKRHLSEYQFCICPEGNGYDTHRFWEALYLKVIPIVIKNDFIIQLQQTPYLSHIPMVVLDSWQDLDPAALNYDELYHDCDLEFDTIQHEICSDKFPQI
;
A
#
# COMPACT_ATOMS: atom_id res chain seq x y z
N MET A 1 16.08 -4.94 -10.76
CA MET A 1 15.39 -5.74 -9.72
C MET A 1 14.32 -6.52 -10.46
N ASN A 2 14.17 -7.84 -10.29
CA ASN A 2 13.21 -8.59 -11.12
C ASN A 2 11.76 -8.16 -10.81
N SER A 3 10.96 -7.90 -11.85
CA SER A 3 9.54 -7.51 -11.74
C SER A 3 8.70 -8.52 -10.94
N ASN A 4 9.09 -9.79 -10.88
CA ASN A 4 8.46 -10.80 -10.02
C ASN A 4 8.62 -10.51 -8.53
N LYS A 5 9.69 -9.84 -8.12
CA LYS A 5 9.95 -9.46 -6.73
C LYS A 5 9.22 -8.18 -6.31
N ILE A 6 8.70 -7.41 -7.27
CA ILE A 6 7.97 -6.17 -7.01
C ILE A 6 6.61 -6.47 -6.40
N ILE A 7 6.27 -5.74 -5.34
CA ILE A 7 4.97 -5.82 -4.68
C ILE A 7 3.94 -5.07 -5.53
N THR A 8 2.84 -5.74 -5.85
CA THR A 8 1.68 -5.13 -6.48
C THR A 8 0.41 -5.61 -5.81
N GLY A 9 -0.64 -4.80 -5.88
CA GLY A 9 -1.94 -5.18 -5.35
C GLY A 9 -2.54 -6.40 -6.05
N GLU A 10 -2.32 -6.55 -7.36
CA GLU A 10 -2.71 -7.75 -8.13
C GLU A 10 -2.08 -9.03 -7.55
N LYS A 11 -0.79 -9.02 -7.23
CA LYS A 11 -0.10 -10.19 -6.66
C LYS A 11 -0.58 -10.49 -5.24
N ILE A 12 -0.73 -9.46 -4.39
CA ILE A 12 -1.28 -9.61 -3.04
C ILE A 12 -2.68 -10.22 -3.10
N GLN A 13 -3.52 -9.68 -3.98
CA GLN A 13 -4.87 -10.18 -4.16
C GLN A 13 -4.89 -11.64 -4.63
N ASN A 14 -3.97 -12.03 -5.52
CA ASN A 14 -3.91 -13.40 -6.03
C ASN A 14 -3.60 -14.46 -4.97
N ILE A 15 -3.04 -14.07 -3.81
CA ILE A 15 -2.83 -14.97 -2.67
C ILE A 15 -4.17 -15.52 -2.16
N ALA A 16 -5.26 -14.76 -2.28
CA ALA A 16 -6.57 -15.19 -1.82
C ALA A 16 -7.16 -16.30 -2.70
N GLU A 17 -7.91 -17.19 -2.05
CA GLU A 17 -8.65 -18.28 -2.66
C GLU A 17 -10.03 -17.83 -3.15
N VAL A 18 -10.59 -16.79 -2.53
CA VAL A 18 -11.86 -16.18 -2.93
C VAL A 18 -11.78 -14.65 -2.88
N TYR A 19 -12.49 -14.01 -3.81
CA TYR A 19 -12.70 -12.57 -3.89
C TYR A 19 -14.15 -12.27 -3.56
N LEU A 20 -14.38 -11.61 -2.43
CA LEU A 20 -15.70 -11.16 -1.99
C LEU A 20 -15.96 -9.74 -2.49
N GLY A 21 -17.09 -9.57 -3.18
CA GLY A 21 -17.47 -8.29 -3.77
C GLY A 21 -18.83 -8.37 -4.46
N ASP A 22 -19.06 -7.48 -5.41
CA ASP A 22 -20.18 -7.54 -6.35
C ASP A 22 -19.71 -7.64 -7.82
N SER A 23 -20.67 -7.66 -8.76
CA SER A 23 -20.37 -7.76 -10.19
C SER A 23 -19.51 -6.63 -10.73
N SER A 24 -19.63 -5.41 -10.18
CA SER A 24 -18.81 -4.28 -10.58
C SER A 24 -17.36 -4.47 -10.14
N ASP A 25 -17.15 -4.95 -8.91
CA ASP A 25 -15.82 -5.22 -8.35
C ASP A 25 -15.07 -6.29 -9.17
N PHE A 26 -15.80 -7.32 -9.60
CA PHE A 26 -15.25 -8.44 -10.38
C PHE A 26 -14.88 -8.06 -11.81
N SER A 27 -15.56 -7.08 -12.39
CA SER A 27 -15.32 -6.64 -13.77
C SER A 27 -14.32 -5.48 -13.88
N TYR A 28 -14.04 -4.77 -12.77
CA TYR A 28 -13.26 -3.54 -12.78
C TYR A 28 -11.77 -3.77 -13.10
N ASN A 29 -11.11 -4.71 -12.40
CA ASN A 29 -9.71 -5.03 -12.65
C ASN A 29 -9.63 -6.23 -13.62
N PRO A 30 -9.02 -6.08 -14.83
CA PRO A 30 -8.89 -7.17 -15.79
C PRO A 30 -8.23 -8.44 -15.23
N TYR A 31 -7.27 -8.28 -14.31
CA TYR A 31 -6.58 -9.40 -13.66
C TYR A 31 -7.55 -10.27 -12.85
N ILE A 32 -8.47 -9.64 -12.11
CA ILE A 32 -9.49 -10.35 -11.34
C ILE A 32 -10.61 -10.87 -12.24
N ALA A 33 -11.03 -10.06 -13.22
CA ALA A 33 -12.10 -10.41 -14.15
C ALA A 33 -11.80 -11.72 -14.88
N SER A 34 -10.52 -12.01 -15.14
CA SER A 34 -10.06 -13.27 -15.72
C SER A 34 -10.13 -14.50 -14.79
N GLN A 35 -10.52 -14.34 -13.52
CA GLN A 35 -10.55 -15.39 -12.50
C GLN A 35 -11.96 -15.62 -11.92
N PRO A 36 -13.00 -15.87 -12.73
CA PRO A 36 -14.37 -15.98 -12.26
C PRO A 36 -14.60 -17.11 -11.24
N HIS A 37 -13.74 -18.14 -11.26
CA HIS A 37 -13.79 -19.25 -10.29
C HIS A 37 -13.49 -18.82 -8.85
N LYS A 38 -12.85 -17.66 -8.64
CA LYS A 38 -12.62 -17.08 -7.30
C LYS A 38 -13.70 -16.08 -6.89
N HIS A 39 -14.65 -15.73 -7.76
CA HIS A 39 -15.63 -14.67 -7.47
C HIS A 39 -16.75 -15.21 -6.58
N GLN A 40 -17.04 -14.50 -5.49
CA GLN A 40 -18.18 -14.83 -4.64
C GLN A 40 -18.89 -13.54 -4.22
N SER A 41 -20.15 -13.40 -4.64
CA SER A 41 -20.94 -12.23 -4.28
C SER A 41 -21.28 -12.25 -2.79
N LEU A 42 -21.10 -11.10 -2.13
CA LEU A 42 -21.50 -10.89 -0.74
C LEU A 42 -23.03 -10.98 -0.55
N GLU A 43 -23.81 -10.66 -1.58
CA GLU A 43 -25.28 -10.68 -1.52
C GLU A 43 -25.86 -12.09 -1.60
N THR A 44 -25.15 -13.01 -2.27
CA THR A 44 -25.60 -14.39 -2.50
C THR A 44 -24.88 -15.41 -1.61
N LEU A 45 -24.14 -14.95 -0.59
CA LEU A 45 -23.54 -15.83 0.41
C LEU A 45 -24.62 -16.66 1.10
N SER A 46 -24.41 -17.98 1.19
CA SER A 46 -25.25 -18.87 1.99
C SER A 46 -25.22 -18.48 3.47
N GLU A 47 -26.32 -18.69 4.20
CA GLU A 47 -26.39 -18.43 5.65
C GLU A 47 -25.30 -19.16 6.46
N SER A 48 -24.85 -20.33 6.00
CA SER A 48 -23.73 -21.10 6.55
C SER A 48 -22.63 -21.23 5.50
N TYR A 49 -21.91 -20.14 5.23
CA TYR A 49 -20.87 -20.09 4.22
C TYR A 49 -19.60 -20.80 4.68
N SER A 50 -19.30 -21.93 4.03
CA SER A 50 -18.03 -22.64 4.18
C SER A 50 -16.91 -21.87 3.46
N ASN A 51 -16.49 -20.75 4.04
CA ASN A 51 -15.45 -19.89 3.50
C ASN A 51 -14.10 -20.62 3.40
N PRO A 52 -13.27 -20.29 2.40
CA PRO A 52 -11.90 -20.77 2.32
C PRO A 52 -11.01 -20.05 3.35
N ARG A 53 -9.72 -20.42 3.37
CA ARG A 53 -8.76 -19.91 4.33
C ARG A 53 -8.37 -18.46 4.03
N TYR A 54 -8.05 -18.15 2.78
CA TYR A 54 -7.60 -16.82 2.37
C TYR A 54 -8.70 -16.08 1.62
N VAL A 55 -9.24 -15.03 2.23
CA VAL A 55 -10.39 -14.29 1.75
C VAL A 55 -9.97 -12.87 1.40
N PHE A 56 -10.18 -12.45 0.16
CA PHE A 56 -10.00 -11.07 -0.24
C PHE A 56 -11.30 -10.29 -0.19
N CYS A 57 -11.26 -9.03 0.24
CA CYS A 57 -12.35 -8.09 0.06
C CYS A 57 -11.78 -6.67 -0.15
N TYR A 58 -12.42 -5.86 -0.99
CA TYR A 58 -12.03 -4.46 -1.12
C TYR A 58 -12.43 -3.65 0.12
N THR A 59 -11.65 -2.62 0.46
CA THR A 59 -11.93 -1.80 1.66
C THR A 59 -13.27 -1.05 1.57
N HIS A 60 -13.68 -0.62 0.37
CA HIS A 60 -14.99 0.00 0.14
C HIS A 60 -16.18 -0.97 0.30
N ARG A 61 -15.93 -2.27 0.54
CA ARG A 61 -16.95 -3.31 0.82
C ARG A 61 -16.96 -3.78 2.27
N LEU A 62 -16.16 -3.20 3.16
CA LEU A 62 -16.05 -3.66 4.56
C LEU A 62 -17.38 -3.63 5.31
N GLU A 63 -18.22 -2.62 5.08
CA GLU A 63 -19.58 -2.56 5.66
C GLU A 63 -20.45 -3.74 5.20
N SER A 64 -20.35 -4.12 3.93
CA SER A 64 -21.08 -5.27 3.38
C SER A 64 -20.53 -6.60 3.91
N LEU A 65 -19.20 -6.72 4.00
CA LEU A 65 -18.54 -7.89 4.58
C LEU A 65 -18.91 -8.04 6.06
N ALA A 66 -18.86 -6.96 6.85
CA ALA A 66 -19.19 -6.96 8.27
C ALA A 66 -20.63 -7.43 8.52
N ARG A 67 -21.59 -7.02 7.68
CA ARG A 67 -22.97 -7.51 7.76
C ARG A 67 -23.09 -9.01 7.50
N ASN A 68 -22.20 -9.61 6.71
CA ASN A 68 -22.24 -11.02 6.34
C ASN A 68 -21.24 -11.90 7.11
N ILE A 69 -20.39 -11.32 7.97
CA ILE A 69 -19.29 -12.06 8.60
C ILE A 69 -19.78 -13.18 9.53
N HIS A 70 -20.98 -13.03 10.11
CA HIS A 70 -21.62 -14.04 10.95
C HIS A 70 -21.96 -15.34 10.20
N ARG A 71 -21.97 -15.31 8.85
CA ARG A 71 -22.24 -16.47 8.01
C ARG A 71 -21.02 -17.39 7.84
N PHE A 72 -19.82 -16.89 8.13
CA PHE A 72 -18.57 -17.62 7.94
C PHE A 72 -18.45 -18.74 8.97
N GLN A 73 -18.04 -19.93 8.52
CA GLN A 73 -17.94 -21.13 9.37
C GLN A 73 -16.51 -21.50 9.73
N ASN A 74 -15.54 -21.14 8.89
CA ASN A 74 -14.17 -21.62 9.00
C ASN A 74 -13.21 -20.49 9.41
N PRO A 75 -12.17 -20.77 10.21
CA PRO A 75 -11.13 -19.79 10.50
C PRO A 75 -10.41 -19.28 9.25
N PHE A 76 -10.30 -17.96 9.10
CA PHE A 76 -9.83 -17.32 7.87
C PHE A 76 -8.86 -16.16 8.11
N VAL A 77 -8.11 -15.86 7.06
CA VAL A 77 -7.28 -14.67 6.91
C VAL A 77 -7.98 -13.72 5.95
N LEU A 78 -8.21 -12.48 6.39
CA LEU A 78 -8.76 -11.41 5.55
C LEU A 78 -7.63 -10.62 4.89
N ILE A 79 -7.72 -10.39 3.59
CA ILE A 79 -6.81 -9.55 2.83
C ILE A 79 -7.63 -8.41 2.21
N THR A 80 -7.27 -7.16 2.51
CA THR A 80 -7.92 -5.98 1.90
C THR A 80 -6.90 -5.07 1.24
N HIS A 81 -7.03 -4.91 -0.07
CA HIS A 81 -6.13 -4.13 -0.90
C HIS A 81 -6.88 -3.50 -2.09
N ASN A 82 -6.18 -2.78 -2.96
CA ASN A 82 -6.70 -2.26 -4.23
C ASN A 82 -7.92 -1.35 -4.03
N SER A 83 -7.93 -0.58 -2.94
CA SER A 83 -8.94 0.43 -2.63
C SER A 83 -8.38 1.40 -1.61
N ASP A 84 -8.77 2.67 -1.74
CA ASP A 84 -8.07 3.76 -1.05
C ASP A 84 -8.54 4.01 0.39
N GLU A 85 -9.58 3.33 0.86
CA GLU A 85 -10.13 3.58 2.19
C GLU A 85 -9.14 3.15 3.31
N ASN A 86 -8.98 4.03 4.30
CA ASN A 86 -8.14 3.81 5.46
C ASN A 86 -8.83 2.93 6.50
N ILE A 87 -8.09 2.01 7.11
CA ILE A 87 -8.58 1.20 8.23
C ILE A 87 -8.46 2.00 9.52
N THR A 88 -9.61 2.46 10.01
CA THR A 88 -9.76 3.18 11.28
C THR A 88 -10.83 2.51 12.15
N TRP A 89 -11.04 2.98 13.38
CA TRP A 89 -12.02 2.43 14.34
C TRP A 89 -13.49 2.73 13.99
N LYS A 90 -13.93 2.25 12.82
CA LYS A 90 -15.33 2.24 12.37
C LYS A 90 -16.07 0.99 12.86
N GLU A 91 -17.40 1.00 12.78
CA GLU A 91 -18.22 -0.14 13.22
C GLU A 91 -17.97 -1.42 12.41
N ALA A 92 -17.82 -1.32 11.08
CA ALA A 92 -17.41 -2.47 10.27
C ALA A 92 -16.06 -3.05 10.72
N THR A 93 -15.05 -2.19 10.94
CA THR A 93 -13.73 -2.60 11.43
C THR A 93 -13.84 -3.36 12.76
N LYS A 94 -14.57 -2.81 13.73
CA LYS A 94 -14.79 -3.45 15.04
C LYS A 94 -15.50 -4.80 14.91
N THR A 95 -16.52 -4.86 14.06
CA THR A 95 -17.29 -6.08 13.79
C THR A 95 -16.41 -7.17 13.19
N LEU A 96 -15.56 -6.83 12.22
CA LEU A 96 -14.66 -7.79 11.59
C LEU A 96 -13.58 -8.26 12.57
N LEU A 97 -12.94 -7.35 13.32
CA LEU A 97 -11.89 -7.70 14.28
C LEU A 97 -12.39 -8.54 15.46
N SER A 98 -13.67 -8.40 15.82
CA SER A 98 -14.31 -9.21 16.88
C SER A 98 -14.79 -10.58 16.40
N SER A 99 -14.72 -10.88 15.10
CA SER A 99 -15.10 -12.20 14.59
C SER A 99 -14.24 -13.30 15.21
N PRO A 100 -14.86 -14.38 15.77
CA PRO A 100 -14.13 -15.50 16.34
C PRO A 100 -13.40 -16.32 15.27
N HIS A 101 -13.86 -16.26 14.01
CA HIS A 101 -13.24 -16.96 12.89
C HIS A 101 -12.12 -16.15 12.22
N LEU A 102 -12.02 -14.85 12.48
CA LEU A 102 -10.91 -14.06 11.95
C LEU A 102 -9.63 -14.41 12.70
N LEU A 103 -8.66 -14.94 11.97
CA LEU A 103 -7.32 -15.23 12.49
C LEU A 103 -6.42 -14.01 12.39
N MET A 104 -6.33 -13.46 11.17
CA MET A 104 -5.56 -12.27 10.87
C MET A 104 -6.21 -11.50 9.74
N TRP A 105 -6.05 -10.19 9.77
CA TRP A 105 -6.43 -9.26 8.73
C TRP A 105 -5.16 -8.53 8.27
N TYR A 106 -4.82 -8.67 7.00
CA TYR A 106 -3.77 -7.94 6.33
C TYR A 106 -4.40 -6.87 5.43
N SER A 107 -4.05 -5.59 5.64
CA SER A 107 -4.65 -4.49 4.88
C SER A 107 -3.65 -3.42 4.48
N GLN A 108 -3.84 -2.82 3.31
CA GLN A 108 -3.24 -1.50 3.04
C GLN A 108 -3.88 -0.42 3.92
N ASN A 109 -3.25 0.76 4.00
CA ASN A 109 -3.80 1.95 4.67
C ASN A 109 -4.23 1.74 6.15
N VAL A 110 -3.48 0.94 6.91
CA VAL A 110 -3.78 0.66 8.32
C VAL A 110 -3.39 1.85 9.20
N GLY A 111 -4.37 2.47 9.86
CA GLY A 111 -4.18 3.57 10.80
C GLY A 111 -4.53 3.24 12.25
N ILE A 112 -4.69 1.96 12.59
CA ILE A 112 -4.98 1.51 13.96
C ILE A 112 -4.14 0.30 14.31
N GLN A 113 -3.86 0.13 15.59
CA GLN A 113 -3.17 -1.04 16.12
C GLN A 113 -4.18 -2.07 16.64
N HIS A 114 -4.03 -3.33 16.23
CA HIS A 114 -4.80 -4.45 16.77
C HIS A 114 -4.04 -5.77 16.60
N GLU A 115 -4.19 -6.71 17.54
CA GLU A 115 -3.45 -7.98 17.54
C GLU A 115 -3.71 -8.83 16.28
N LYS A 116 -4.94 -8.77 15.76
CA LYS A 116 -5.39 -9.44 14.52
C LYS A 116 -5.23 -8.61 13.24
N LEU A 117 -4.59 -7.42 13.27
CA LEU A 117 -4.44 -6.55 12.10
C LEU A 117 -2.96 -6.31 11.79
N ARG A 118 -2.57 -6.44 10.52
CA ARG A 118 -1.21 -6.14 10.03
C ARG A 118 -1.27 -5.30 8.77
N LEU A 119 -0.26 -4.44 8.62
CA LEU A 119 -0.15 -3.49 7.52
C LEU A 119 0.44 -4.18 6.28
N LEU A 120 -0.22 -4.04 5.14
CA LEU A 120 0.35 -4.35 3.83
C LEU A 120 0.79 -3.07 3.12
N PRO A 121 1.93 -3.11 2.41
CA PRO A 121 2.31 -2.04 1.49
C PRO A 121 1.38 -1.97 0.28
N ILE A 122 0.98 -0.77 -0.17
CA ILE A 122 0.24 -0.60 -1.43
C ILE A 122 1.06 -1.02 -2.66
N GLY A 123 2.40 -0.92 -2.56
CA GLY A 123 3.34 -1.33 -3.60
C GLY A 123 3.22 -0.49 -4.88
N MET A 124 3.56 -1.10 -6.02
CA MET A 124 3.38 -0.49 -7.34
C MET A 124 1.93 -0.56 -7.80
N ALA A 125 1.52 0.39 -8.63
CA ALA A 125 0.19 0.42 -9.20
C ALA A 125 -0.11 -0.82 -10.06
N ASN A 126 -1.40 -1.18 -10.12
CA ASN A 126 -1.89 -2.28 -10.95
C ASN A 126 -1.62 -2.03 -12.43
N ARG A 127 -1.37 -3.11 -13.20
CA ARG A 127 -0.93 -3.02 -14.60
C ARG A 127 -1.97 -2.43 -15.55
N GLN A 128 -3.23 -2.37 -15.14
CA GLN A 128 -4.28 -1.66 -15.88
C GLN A 128 -4.01 -0.14 -16.00
N TRP A 129 -3.17 0.41 -15.12
CA TRP A 129 -2.80 1.83 -15.13
C TRP A 129 -1.46 2.06 -15.82
N THR A 130 -1.34 3.19 -16.52
CA THR A 130 -0.11 3.57 -17.24
C THR A 130 1.12 3.73 -16.34
N HIS A 131 0.94 4.00 -15.05
CA HIS A 131 2.01 4.11 -14.06
C HIS A 131 2.33 2.76 -13.36
N GLY A 132 1.53 1.72 -13.60
CA GLY A 132 1.74 0.35 -13.13
C GLY A 132 2.72 -0.48 -13.96
N ASP A 133 3.55 0.17 -14.78
CA ASP A 133 4.59 -0.50 -15.58
C ASP A 133 5.74 -1.00 -14.69
N ILE A 134 5.64 -2.24 -14.22
CA ILE A 134 6.68 -2.90 -13.42
C ILE A 134 7.79 -3.51 -14.29
N ASP A 135 7.58 -3.66 -15.60
CA ASP A 135 8.56 -4.23 -16.52
C ASP A 135 9.78 -3.30 -16.66
N PHE A 136 9.57 -2.00 -16.41
CA PHE A 136 10.64 -1.03 -16.17
C PHE A 136 11.77 -1.57 -15.29
N PHE A 137 11.46 -2.33 -14.24
CA PHE A 137 12.47 -2.79 -13.28
C PHE A 137 13.33 -3.96 -13.77
N ASP A 138 12.85 -4.70 -14.79
CA ASP A 138 13.61 -5.79 -15.41
C ASP A 138 14.79 -5.25 -16.22
N ASP A 139 14.57 -4.15 -16.94
CA ASP A 139 15.59 -3.48 -17.76
C ASP A 139 16.38 -2.41 -16.98
N PHE A 140 15.90 -2.00 -15.81
CA PHE A 140 16.55 -0.97 -15.00
C PHE A 140 17.75 -1.52 -14.22
N VAL A 141 18.92 -0.94 -14.47
CA VAL A 141 20.19 -1.31 -13.85
C VAL A 141 20.60 -0.27 -12.79
N PRO A 142 20.34 -0.51 -11.49
CA PRO A 142 20.92 0.27 -10.40
C PRO A 142 22.39 -0.11 -10.12
N PRO A 143 23.18 0.71 -9.40
CA PRO A 143 22.81 2.01 -8.84
C PRO A 143 22.87 3.12 -9.88
N VAL A 144 21.89 4.01 -9.84
CA VAL A 144 21.95 5.31 -10.53
C VAL A 144 22.60 6.31 -9.59
N GLN A 145 23.59 7.06 -10.09
CA GLN A 145 24.22 8.12 -9.31
C GLN A 145 23.18 9.18 -8.93
N LYS A 146 23.07 9.48 -7.64
CA LYS A 146 22.18 10.50 -7.13
C LYS A 146 22.79 11.88 -7.40
N THR A 147 22.32 12.54 -8.46
CA THR A 147 22.82 13.86 -8.90
C THR A 147 21.89 15.00 -8.50
N LYS A 148 20.68 14.67 -8.02
CA LYS A 148 19.66 15.63 -7.61
C LYS A 148 19.26 15.39 -6.16
N HIS A 149 18.81 16.46 -5.51
CA HIS A 149 18.57 16.42 -4.08
C HIS A 149 17.15 15.92 -3.74
N ILE A 150 16.13 16.75 -3.90
CA ILE A 150 14.74 16.42 -3.51
C ILE A 150 13.82 16.47 -4.74
N TYR A 151 13.13 15.36 -5.02
CA TYR A 151 12.10 15.30 -6.04
C TYR A 151 10.78 15.85 -5.47
N PHE A 152 10.21 16.85 -6.15
CA PHE A 152 9.02 17.53 -5.70
C PHE A 152 8.03 17.76 -6.85
N HIS A 153 7.25 16.73 -7.14
CA HIS A 153 6.11 16.82 -8.04
C HIS A 153 5.04 15.80 -7.69
N PHE A 154 3.78 16.24 -7.71
CA PHE A 154 2.62 15.38 -7.54
C PHE A 154 1.35 16.05 -8.03
N ASN A 155 0.36 15.26 -8.43
CA ASN A 155 -0.97 15.77 -8.72
C ASN A 155 -1.69 16.15 -7.41
N VAL A 156 -1.98 17.45 -7.24
CA VAL A 156 -2.69 18.00 -6.06
C VAL A 156 -4.13 17.49 -5.96
N HIS A 157 -4.79 17.18 -7.08
CA HIS A 157 -6.22 16.82 -7.10
C HIS A 157 -6.53 15.47 -6.48
N THR A 158 -5.54 14.56 -6.41
CA THR A 158 -5.70 13.23 -5.77
C THR A 158 -5.87 13.31 -4.24
N ASN A 159 -5.52 14.42 -3.60
CA ASN A 159 -5.95 14.72 -2.23
C ASN A 159 -5.73 16.21 -2.00
N MET A 160 -6.68 17.03 -2.44
CA MET A 160 -6.53 18.48 -2.40
C MET A 160 -6.24 18.99 -0.99
N SER A 161 -6.88 18.41 0.03
CA SER A 161 -6.73 18.86 1.42
C SER A 161 -5.30 18.70 1.96
N LYS A 162 -4.65 17.56 1.68
CA LYS A 162 -3.29 17.27 2.17
C LYS A 162 -2.22 17.80 1.22
N ARG A 163 -2.41 17.62 -0.09
CA ARG A 163 -1.40 17.94 -1.10
C ARG A 163 -1.29 19.43 -1.37
N ARG A 164 -2.36 20.21 -1.21
CA ARG A 164 -2.28 21.67 -1.30
C ARG A 164 -1.44 22.25 -0.17
N ILE A 165 -1.65 21.78 1.06
CA ILE A 165 -0.85 22.18 2.23
C ILE A 165 0.63 21.85 2.01
N CYS A 166 0.94 20.63 1.56
CA CYS A 166 2.30 20.23 1.21
C CYS A 166 2.91 21.16 0.15
N TYR A 167 2.17 21.39 -0.93
CA TYR A 167 2.65 22.22 -2.03
C TYR A 167 2.96 23.65 -1.56
N ASP A 168 2.00 24.31 -0.92
CA ASP A 168 2.11 25.71 -0.51
C ASP A 168 3.24 25.93 0.52
N GLN A 169 3.45 24.98 1.43
CA GLN A 169 4.49 25.09 2.45
C GLN A 169 5.91 24.83 1.92
N LEU A 170 6.04 24.04 0.84
CA LEU A 170 7.33 23.67 0.27
C LEU A 170 7.72 24.47 -0.98
N TYR A 171 6.76 25.10 -1.66
CA TYR A 171 6.98 25.78 -2.95
C TYR A 171 8.12 26.81 -2.92
N ASN A 172 8.25 27.55 -1.82
CA ASN A 172 9.32 28.54 -1.66
C ASN A 172 10.61 27.97 -1.04
N LYS A 173 10.62 26.69 -0.65
CA LYS A 173 11.76 26.02 -0.02
C LYS A 173 12.52 25.09 -0.97
N ILE A 174 11.82 24.50 -1.94
CA ILE A 174 12.35 23.47 -2.83
C ILE A 174 11.84 23.72 -4.24
N ASN A 175 12.73 23.60 -5.23
CA ASN A 175 12.34 23.69 -6.64
C ASN A 175 11.41 22.54 -7.01
N THR A 176 10.30 22.86 -7.67
CA THR A 176 9.38 21.84 -8.19
C THR A 176 9.99 21.13 -9.39
N SER A 177 9.68 19.84 -9.52
CA SER A 177 10.05 19.03 -10.68
C SER A 177 8.95 19.13 -11.76
N PRO A 178 9.30 19.07 -13.06
CA PRO A 178 8.30 19.13 -14.13
C PRO A 178 7.45 17.85 -14.18
N PRO A 179 6.21 17.93 -14.70
CA PRO A 179 5.41 16.73 -15.00
C PRO A 179 6.10 15.89 -16.08
N MET A 180 5.98 14.57 -15.98
CA MET A 180 6.62 13.63 -16.91
C MET A 180 5.67 12.50 -17.29
N SER A 181 5.96 11.84 -18.41
CA SER A 181 5.34 10.56 -18.76
C SER A 181 5.75 9.49 -17.72
N PRO A 182 4.95 8.43 -17.51
CA PRO A 182 5.29 7.40 -16.52
C PRO A 182 6.66 6.71 -16.71
N PRO A 183 7.10 6.35 -17.93
CA PRO A 183 8.43 5.76 -18.15
C PRO A 183 9.57 6.75 -17.85
N ASP A 184 9.42 8.02 -18.25
CA ASP A 184 10.43 9.05 -18.00
C ASP A 184 10.50 9.43 -16.52
N TYR A 185 9.35 9.41 -15.85
CA TYR A 185 9.22 9.70 -14.43
C TYR A 185 10.10 8.79 -13.56
N LYS A 186 10.06 7.46 -13.74
CA LYS A 186 10.83 6.53 -12.90
C LYS A 186 12.33 6.71 -13.08
N ARG A 187 12.78 6.85 -14.33
CA ARG A 187 14.20 7.12 -14.63
C ARG A 187 14.63 8.46 -14.01
N HIS A 188 13.83 9.50 -14.16
CA HIS A 188 14.13 10.81 -13.59
C HIS A 188 14.15 10.80 -12.06
N LEU A 189 13.19 10.14 -11.42
CA LEU A 189 13.12 9.98 -9.96
C LEU A 189 14.36 9.26 -9.42
N SER A 190 14.89 8.28 -10.15
CA SER A 190 16.06 7.50 -9.73
C SER A 190 17.34 8.33 -9.53
N GLU A 191 17.40 9.54 -10.11
CA GLU A 191 18.53 10.46 -9.98
C GLU A 191 18.48 11.30 -8.68
N TYR A 192 17.39 11.23 -7.91
CA TYR A 192 17.19 12.01 -6.69
C TYR A 192 17.57 11.24 -5.43
N GLN A 193 18.02 11.96 -4.41
CA GLN A 193 18.28 11.43 -3.07
C GLN A 193 16.97 11.24 -2.28
N PHE A 194 16.06 12.20 -2.35
CA PHE A 194 14.82 12.22 -1.59
C PHE A 194 13.58 12.47 -2.46
N CYS A 195 12.40 12.07 -1.99
CA CYS A 195 11.14 12.25 -2.70
C CYS A 195 10.01 12.71 -1.77
N ILE A 196 9.36 13.83 -2.09
CA ILE A 196 8.21 14.34 -1.33
C ILE A 196 6.98 13.44 -1.55
N CYS A 197 6.51 12.77 -0.49
CA CYS A 197 5.47 11.74 -0.53
C CYS A 197 4.26 12.08 0.37
N PRO A 198 3.47 13.13 0.05
CA PRO A 198 2.24 13.41 0.78
C PRO A 198 1.18 12.35 0.51
N GLU A 199 0.30 12.14 1.50
CA GLU A 199 -0.88 11.27 1.42
C GLU A 199 -1.64 11.43 0.08
N GLY A 200 -2.14 10.31 -0.44
CA GLY A 200 -3.02 10.24 -1.61
C GLY A 200 -4.48 10.19 -1.17
N ASN A 201 -5.32 9.48 -1.93
CA ASN A 201 -6.69 9.20 -1.51
C ASN A 201 -6.71 8.45 -0.16
N GLY A 202 -5.79 7.50 0.02
CA GLY A 202 -5.49 6.84 1.30
C GLY A 202 -4.17 7.33 1.91
N TYR A 203 -3.84 6.78 3.07
CA TYR A 203 -2.58 7.07 3.77
C TYR A 203 -1.34 6.66 2.95
N ASP A 204 -1.34 5.44 2.42
CA ASP A 204 -0.25 4.87 1.63
C ASP A 204 -0.32 5.37 0.17
N THR A 205 0.84 5.42 -0.50
CA THR A 205 0.93 5.92 -1.89
C THR A 205 1.90 5.09 -2.72
N HIS A 206 1.58 4.90 -4.00
CA HIS A 206 2.52 4.30 -4.95
C HIS A 206 3.86 5.03 -5.01
N ARG A 207 3.86 6.37 -4.89
CA ARG A 207 5.09 7.19 -4.91
C ARG A 207 6.07 6.80 -3.80
N PHE A 208 5.56 6.48 -2.62
CA PHE A 208 6.39 6.04 -1.50
C PHE A 208 7.18 4.78 -1.88
N TRP A 209 6.50 3.78 -2.45
CA TRP A 209 7.13 2.53 -2.87
C TRP A 209 7.99 2.66 -4.12
N GLU A 210 7.57 3.49 -5.09
CA GLU A 210 8.36 3.84 -6.28
C GLU A 210 9.71 4.44 -5.89
N ALA A 211 9.71 5.37 -4.93
CA ALA A 211 10.92 5.98 -4.41
C ALA A 211 11.86 4.91 -3.80
N LEU A 212 11.33 4.03 -2.95
CA LEU A 212 12.11 2.97 -2.31
C LEU A 212 12.74 2.01 -3.33
N TYR A 213 11.97 1.53 -4.32
CA TYR A 213 12.50 0.65 -5.36
C TYR A 213 13.60 1.31 -6.22
N LEU A 214 13.62 2.64 -6.28
CA LEU A 214 14.62 3.44 -6.98
C LEU A 214 15.74 3.93 -6.06
N LYS A 215 15.82 3.42 -4.83
CA LYS A 215 16.79 3.84 -3.81
C LYS A 215 16.70 5.35 -3.54
N VAL A 216 15.49 5.89 -3.43
CA VAL A 216 15.20 7.29 -3.12
C VAL A 216 14.46 7.33 -1.79
N ILE A 217 14.90 8.16 -0.84
CA ILE A 217 14.32 8.19 0.51
C ILE A 217 13.01 9.00 0.48
N PRO A 218 11.85 8.42 0.83
CA PRO A 218 10.61 9.15 0.95
C PRO A 218 10.65 10.16 2.10
N ILE A 219 10.11 11.36 1.88
CA ILE A 219 9.84 12.36 2.91
C ILE A 219 8.33 12.42 3.12
N VAL A 220 7.88 12.16 4.34
CA VAL A 220 6.47 12.00 4.71
C VAL A 220 6.13 12.83 5.96
N ILE A 221 4.83 13.03 6.20
CA ILE A 221 4.32 13.56 7.47
C ILE A 221 3.96 12.40 8.39
N LYS A 222 4.29 12.56 9.67
CA LYS A 222 3.89 11.63 10.73
C LYS A 222 2.37 11.55 10.81
N ASN A 223 1.84 10.34 10.67
CA ASN A 223 0.44 10.02 10.86
C ASN A 223 0.30 8.60 11.41
N ASP A 224 -0.93 8.15 11.65
CA ASP A 224 -1.18 6.83 12.22
C ASP A 224 -0.61 5.70 11.34
N PHE A 225 -0.69 5.82 10.02
CA PHE A 225 -0.12 4.85 9.08
C PHE A 225 1.41 4.75 9.19
N ILE A 226 2.12 5.89 9.23
CA ILE A 226 3.59 5.90 9.39
C ILE A 226 3.98 5.26 10.73
N ILE A 227 3.21 5.52 11.79
CA ILE A 227 3.41 4.86 13.09
C ILE A 227 3.22 3.34 12.96
N GLN A 228 2.16 2.88 12.29
CA GLN A 228 1.90 1.44 12.09
C GLN A 228 2.96 0.79 11.20
N LEU A 229 3.45 1.49 10.17
CA LEU A 229 4.53 1.02 9.30
C LEU A 229 5.82 0.81 10.11
N GLN A 230 6.22 1.79 10.91
CA GLN A 230 7.40 1.71 11.78
C GLN A 230 7.29 0.63 12.87
N GLN A 231 6.07 0.26 13.27
CA GLN A 231 5.80 -0.81 14.24
C GLN A 231 5.65 -2.20 13.61
N THR A 232 5.52 -2.30 12.29
CA THR A 232 5.35 -3.57 11.59
C THR A 232 6.71 -4.23 11.37
N PRO A 233 7.01 -5.41 11.94
CA PRO A 233 8.38 -5.95 11.99
C PRO A 233 9.09 -6.09 10.63
N TYR A 234 8.38 -6.51 9.58
CA TYR A 234 8.95 -6.66 8.24
C TYR A 234 9.00 -5.34 7.45
N LEU A 235 8.55 -4.22 8.02
CA LEU A 235 8.55 -2.88 7.40
C LEU A 235 9.29 -1.83 8.24
N SER A 236 9.64 -2.14 9.49
CA SER A 236 10.20 -1.17 10.44
C SER A 236 11.59 -0.65 10.07
N HIS A 237 12.24 -1.28 9.08
CA HIS A 237 13.56 -0.93 8.56
C HIS A 237 13.49 -0.16 7.23
N ILE A 238 12.33 0.39 6.87
CA ILE A 238 12.21 1.20 5.65
C ILE A 238 12.84 2.58 5.90
N PRO A 239 13.82 3.01 5.07
CA PRO A 239 14.39 4.35 5.17
C PRO A 239 13.36 5.40 4.76
N MET A 240 13.14 6.39 5.62
CA MET A 240 12.26 7.53 5.34
C MET A 240 12.61 8.71 6.24
N VAL A 241 12.27 9.92 5.80
CA VAL A 241 12.28 11.13 6.62
C VAL A 241 10.86 11.41 7.08
N VAL A 242 10.64 11.39 8.40
CA VAL A 242 9.33 11.67 9.00
C VAL A 242 9.34 13.06 9.62
N LEU A 243 8.44 13.91 9.14
CA LEU A 243 8.25 15.27 9.62
C LEU A 243 6.96 15.39 10.43
N ASP A 244 6.90 16.28 11.42
CA ASP A 244 5.63 16.62 12.07
C ASP A 244 4.82 17.62 11.22
N SER A 245 5.50 18.52 10.50
CA SER A 245 4.94 19.47 9.53
C SER A 245 5.84 19.64 8.31
N TRP A 246 5.28 19.98 7.12
CA TRP A 246 6.13 20.26 5.95
C TRP A 246 6.97 21.52 6.14
N GLN A 247 6.57 22.41 7.05
CA GLN A 247 7.36 23.57 7.44
C GLN A 247 8.64 23.19 8.20
N ASP A 248 8.72 21.99 8.77
CA ASP A 248 9.90 21.54 9.51
C ASP A 248 10.99 21.01 8.57
N LEU A 249 10.68 20.85 7.27
CA LEU A 249 11.66 20.43 6.29
C LEU A 249 12.73 21.51 6.11
N ASP A 250 13.95 21.15 6.50
CA ASP A 250 15.18 21.84 6.15
C ASP A 250 15.96 20.98 5.15
N PRO A 251 15.94 21.33 3.84
CA PRO A 251 16.70 20.60 2.83
C PRO A 251 18.19 20.52 3.14
N ALA A 252 18.79 21.56 3.72
CA ALA A 252 20.25 21.60 3.95
C ALA A 252 20.70 20.63 5.05
N ALA A 253 19.80 20.20 5.93
CA ALA A 253 20.07 19.25 7.00
C ALA A 253 19.95 17.78 6.55
N LEU A 254 19.43 17.51 5.35
CA LEU A 254 19.27 16.15 4.85
C LEU A 254 20.61 15.56 4.38
N ASN A 255 20.98 14.41 4.93
CA ASN A 255 22.14 13.64 4.47
C ASN A 255 21.69 12.26 3.98
N TYR A 256 21.77 12.05 2.67
CA TYR A 256 21.36 10.78 2.04
C TYR A 256 22.20 9.60 2.54
N ASP A 257 23.52 9.75 2.64
CA ASP A 257 24.42 8.64 2.97
C ASP A 257 24.28 8.20 4.43
N GLU A 258 23.82 9.09 5.31
CA GLU A 258 23.52 8.76 6.72
C GLU A 258 22.15 8.09 6.89
N LEU A 259 21.17 8.48 6.07
CA LEU A 259 19.78 8.01 6.20
C LEU A 259 19.50 6.75 5.38
N TYR A 260 20.20 6.58 4.26
CA TYR A 260 19.98 5.47 3.35
C TYR A 260 20.55 4.17 3.89
N HIS A 261 19.77 3.11 3.78
CA HIS A 261 20.23 1.73 3.88
C HIS A 261 19.38 0.89 2.93
N ASP A 262 19.98 -0.17 2.38
CA ASP A 262 19.25 -1.08 1.51
C ASP A 262 18.13 -1.76 2.31
N CYS A 263 16.90 -1.71 1.78
CA CYS A 263 15.75 -2.43 2.28
C CYS A 263 15.21 -3.35 1.18
N ASP A 264 15.64 -4.61 1.18
CA ASP A 264 15.21 -5.61 0.20
C ASP A 264 13.79 -6.12 0.52
N LEU A 265 12.80 -5.23 0.44
CA LEU A 265 11.40 -5.60 0.61
C LEU A 265 10.84 -6.14 -0.71
N GLU A 266 10.76 -7.47 -0.78
CA GLU A 266 10.28 -8.21 -1.95
C GLU A 266 8.90 -8.82 -1.69
N PHE A 267 8.18 -9.11 -2.77
CA PHE A 267 6.86 -9.75 -2.70
C PHE A 267 6.88 -11.08 -1.96
N ASP A 268 7.95 -11.85 -2.08
CA ASP A 268 8.10 -13.14 -1.36
C ASP A 268 8.07 -12.94 0.16
N THR A 269 8.54 -11.80 0.67
CA THR A 269 8.43 -11.45 2.10
C THR A 269 6.97 -11.25 2.49
N ILE A 270 6.20 -10.52 1.67
CA ILE A 270 4.78 -10.28 1.91
C ILE A 270 3.99 -11.59 1.83
N GLN A 271 4.29 -12.43 0.83
CA GLN A 271 3.65 -13.73 0.68
C GLN A 271 3.98 -14.63 1.87
N HIS A 272 5.24 -14.67 2.31
CA HIS A 272 5.62 -15.42 3.49
C HIS A 272 4.87 -14.93 4.73
N GLU A 273 4.77 -13.62 4.95
CA GLU A 273 4.08 -13.08 6.12
C GLU A 273 2.57 -13.39 6.13
N ILE A 274 1.91 -13.37 4.97
CA ILE A 274 0.49 -13.75 4.88
C ILE A 274 0.29 -15.25 5.11
N CYS A 275 1.21 -16.09 4.61
CA CYS A 275 1.05 -17.55 4.58
C CYS A 275 1.75 -18.30 5.74
N SER A 276 2.55 -17.64 6.59
CA SER A 276 3.44 -18.33 7.56
C SER A 276 2.77 -18.91 8.81
N ASP A 277 1.44 -19.03 8.86
CA ASP A 277 0.66 -19.67 9.94
C ASP A 277 0.90 -19.16 11.38
N LYS A 278 1.60 -18.03 11.58
CA LYS A 278 1.85 -17.43 12.90
C LYS A 278 0.63 -16.64 13.39
N PHE A 279 -0.47 -17.33 13.64
CA PHE A 279 -1.68 -16.72 14.16
C PHE A 279 -1.62 -16.62 15.69
N PRO A 280 -2.15 -15.53 16.29
CA PRO A 280 -2.36 -15.48 17.74
C PRO A 280 -3.14 -16.73 18.17
N GLN A 281 -2.74 -17.35 19.30
CA GLN A 281 -3.56 -18.43 19.85
C GLN A 281 -4.91 -17.83 20.27
N ILE A 282 -5.99 -18.40 19.75
CA ILE A 282 -7.38 -18.03 20.07
C ILE A 282 -7.69 -18.39 21.52
#